data_AF-A0AAV5LHJ1-F1
#
_entry.id   AF-A0AAV5LHJ1-F1
#
_cell.length_a   1.000
_cell.length_b   1.000
_cell.length_c   1.000
_cell.angle_alpha   90.00
_cell.angle_beta   90.00
_cell.angle_gamma   90.00
#
_symmetry.space_group_name_H-M   'P 1'
#
loop_
_entity.id
_entity.type
_entity.pdbx_description
1 polymer ?
#
loop_
_entity_poly.entity_id
_entity_poly.type
_entity_poly.pdbx_seq_one_letter_code
_entity_poly.pdbx_strand_id
1 'polypeptide(L)'
;MAPFKLQHSTVLAKASYSQQLKHQNTKETKKMKSSMRQLQAEMREISEEQKSIREGQRQVKEKFKAIESECQKLHQETKLITQKSAISRDRLTLMFQILKARQNNDFPTATALTQALRAKTEQFDKTRATALKSWTKQVMRKDELKAKSLLLDTIYAPSTITKMNSITHSSNLRK
;
A
#
# COMPACT_ATOMS: atom_id res chain seq x y z
N MET A 1 58.12 78.08 -3.63
CA MET A 1 56.83 77.63 -3.04
C MET A 1 55.95 77.14 -4.18
N ALA A 2 55.31 75.97 -4.24
CA ALA A 2 55.23 74.77 -3.42
C ALA A 2 54.64 73.63 -4.30
N PRO A 3 55.27 72.44 -4.45
CA PRO A 3 54.64 71.33 -5.19
C PRO A 3 54.14 70.17 -4.30
N PHE A 4 54.47 70.16 -3.00
CA PHE A 4 54.27 68.98 -2.15
C PHE A 4 52.83 68.72 -1.66
N LYS A 5 51.91 69.70 -1.74
CA LYS A 5 50.55 69.55 -1.17
C LYS A 5 49.53 68.84 -2.07
N LEU A 6 49.80 68.70 -3.38
CA LEU A 6 48.84 68.11 -4.35
C LEU A 6 48.92 66.58 -4.46
N GLN A 7 50.05 65.95 -4.09
CA GLN A 7 50.18 64.49 -4.16
C GLN A 7 49.59 63.77 -2.95
N HIS A 8 49.58 64.42 -1.78
CA HIS A 8 49.02 63.82 -0.57
C HIS A 8 47.49 63.71 -0.60
N SER A 9 46.79 64.67 -1.23
CA SER A 9 45.31 64.64 -1.34
C SER A 9 44.82 63.59 -2.34
N THR A 10 45.55 63.38 -3.44
CA THR A 10 45.21 62.37 -4.47
C THR A 10 45.44 60.94 -3.98
N VAL A 11 46.47 60.70 -3.16
CA VAL A 11 46.69 59.40 -2.51
C VAL A 11 45.59 59.11 -1.47
N LEU A 12 45.20 60.11 -0.66
CA LEU A 12 44.10 59.95 0.30
C LEU A 12 42.75 59.72 -0.38
N ALA A 13 42.46 60.40 -1.49
CA ALA A 13 41.26 60.17 -2.28
C ALA A 13 41.20 58.76 -2.91
N LYS A 14 42.33 58.26 -3.44
CA LYS A 14 42.44 56.89 -3.98
C LYS A 14 42.31 55.82 -2.90
N ALA A 15 42.86 56.07 -1.70
CA ALA A 15 42.72 55.19 -0.55
C ALA A 15 41.26 55.15 -0.05
N SER A 16 40.61 56.30 0.07
CA SER A 16 39.19 56.41 0.44
C SER A 16 38.28 55.68 -0.54
N TYR A 17 38.48 55.85 -1.85
CA TYR A 17 37.70 55.18 -2.90
C TYR A 17 37.89 53.65 -2.86
N SER A 18 39.13 53.18 -2.69
CA SER A 18 39.43 51.75 -2.54
C SER A 18 38.83 51.15 -1.26
N GLN A 19 38.76 51.91 -0.17
CA GLN A 19 38.16 51.48 1.09
C GLN A 19 36.62 51.41 0.99
N GLN A 20 36.00 52.33 0.23
CA GLN A 20 34.57 52.31 -0.11
C GLN A 20 34.18 51.09 -0.95
N LEU A 21 34.96 50.79 -2.01
CA LEU A 21 34.75 49.59 -2.86
C LEU A 21 34.88 48.29 -2.06
N LYS A 22 35.86 48.20 -1.15
CA LYS A 22 36.01 47.03 -0.24
C LYS A 22 34.78 46.88 0.67
N HIS A 23 34.24 47.99 1.17
CA HIS A 23 33.07 47.95 2.05
C HIS A 23 31.78 47.60 1.29
N GLN A 24 31.61 48.04 0.04
CA GLN A 24 30.51 47.60 -0.82
C GLN A 24 30.62 46.11 -1.18
N ASN A 25 31.79 45.64 -1.62
CA ASN A 25 32.02 44.21 -1.90
C ASN A 25 31.77 43.30 -0.68
N THR A 26 32.13 43.75 0.52
CA THR A 26 31.83 42.98 1.75
C THR A 26 30.35 42.98 2.11
N LYS A 27 29.59 44.04 1.78
CA LYS A 27 28.12 44.06 1.97
C LYS A 27 27.42 43.15 0.98
N GLU A 28 27.80 43.19 -0.30
CA GLU A 28 27.22 42.33 -1.33
C GLU A 28 27.49 40.85 -1.09
N THR A 29 28.72 40.48 -0.71
CA THR A 29 29.06 39.09 -0.36
C THR A 29 28.30 38.61 0.89
N LYS A 30 28.07 39.47 1.89
CA LYS A 30 27.22 39.15 3.06
C LYS A 30 25.76 38.93 2.65
N LYS A 31 25.21 39.78 1.79
CA LYS A 31 23.85 39.63 1.25
C LYS A 31 23.71 38.31 0.49
N MET A 32 24.65 38.02 -0.41
CA MET A 32 24.70 36.75 -1.16
C MET A 32 24.74 35.54 -0.23
N LYS A 33 25.60 35.56 0.80
CA LYS A 33 25.67 34.47 1.80
C LYS A 33 24.35 34.29 2.58
N SER A 34 23.67 35.39 2.90
CA SER A 34 22.36 35.33 3.57
C SER A 34 21.31 34.69 2.66
N SER A 35 21.20 35.14 1.41
CA SER A 35 20.28 34.56 0.43
C SER A 35 20.56 33.09 0.17
N MET A 36 21.83 32.69 0.09
CA MET A 36 22.20 31.28 -0.09
C MET A 36 21.79 30.43 1.12
N ARG A 37 21.90 30.96 2.35
CA ARG A 37 21.42 30.25 3.56
C ARG A 37 19.91 30.10 3.58
N GLN A 38 19.17 31.12 3.17
CA GLN A 38 17.71 31.06 3.05
C GLN A 38 17.30 30.00 2.03
N LEU A 39 17.89 30.04 0.83
CA LEU A 39 17.63 29.05 -0.21
C LEU A 39 17.95 27.62 0.24
N GLN A 40 19.06 27.42 0.98
CA GLN A 40 19.38 26.11 1.57
C GLN A 40 18.36 25.64 2.60
N ALA A 41 17.77 26.55 3.38
CA ALA A 41 16.73 26.22 4.35
C ALA A 41 15.42 25.83 3.63
N GLU A 42 14.99 26.62 2.65
CA GLU A 42 13.82 26.32 1.81
C GLU A 42 13.97 24.99 1.08
N MET A 43 15.15 24.70 0.52
CA MET A 43 15.42 23.42 -0.12
C MET A 43 15.32 22.22 0.84
N ARG A 44 15.70 22.41 2.11
CA ARG A 44 15.55 21.35 3.13
C ARG A 44 14.07 21.13 3.46
N GLU A 45 13.32 22.19 3.66
CA GLU A 45 11.88 22.13 3.91
C GLU A 45 11.13 21.43 2.77
N ILE A 46 11.38 21.84 1.52
CA ILE A 46 10.83 21.18 0.32
C ILE A 46 11.22 19.69 0.30
N SER A 47 12.46 19.34 0.64
CA SER A 47 12.91 17.94 0.67
C SER A 47 12.15 17.10 1.70
N GLU A 48 11.84 17.68 2.87
CA GLU A 48 11.04 17.04 3.92
C GLU A 48 9.57 16.89 3.50
N GLU A 49 8.98 17.92 2.91
CA GLU A 49 7.63 17.85 2.34
C GLU A 49 7.53 16.78 1.25
N GLN A 50 8.51 16.71 0.34
CA GLN A 50 8.55 15.69 -0.71
C GLN A 50 8.71 14.27 -0.16
N LYS A 51 9.35 14.08 1.00
CA LYS A 51 9.37 12.78 1.69
C LYS A 51 7.98 12.45 2.23
N SER A 52 7.32 13.40 2.88
CA SER A 52 5.95 13.22 3.40
C SER A 52 4.96 12.90 2.28
N ILE A 53 5.02 13.62 1.15
CA ILE A 53 4.17 13.37 -0.02
C ILE A 53 4.38 11.95 -0.56
N ARG A 54 5.63 11.50 -0.72
CA ARG A 54 5.93 10.14 -1.20
C ARG A 54 5.39 9.06 -0.28
N GLU A 55 5.50 9.29 1.03
CA GLU A 55 4.97 8.36 2.03
C GLU A 55 3.42 8.33 1.99
N GLY A 56 2.77 9.50 1.88
CA GLY A 56 1.33 9.58 1.67
C GLY A 56 0.88 8.84 0.40
N GLN A 57 1.59 9.02 -0.71
CA GLN A 57 1.32 8.30 -1.97
C GLN A 57 1.47 6.78 -1.82
N ARG A 58 2.49 6.33 -1.08
CA ARG A 58 2.67 4.89 -0.77
C ARG A 58 1.48 4.33 -0.01
N GLN A 59 1.05 5.01 1.04
CA GLN A 59 -0.09 4.58 1.85
C GLN A 59 -1.39 4.55 1.04
N VAL A 60 -1.63 5.56 0.22
CA VAL A 60 -2.80 5.60 -0.68
C VAL A 60 -2.76 4.41 -1.64
N LYS A 61 -1.61 4.12 -2.26
CA LYS A 61 -1.45 2.97 -3.15
C LYS A 61 -1.73 1.64 -2.46
N GLU A 62 -1.28 1.47 -1.22
CA GLU A 62 -1.54 0.26 -0.43
C GLU A 62 -3.03 0.10 -0.10
N LYS A 63 -3.70 1.19 0.28
CA LYS A 63 -5.15 1.18 0.51
C LYS A 63 -5.92 0.83 -0.76
N PHE A 64 -5.55 1.40 -1.91
CA PHE A 64 -6.18 1.06 -3.19
C PHE A 64 -6.02 -0.42 -3.55
N LYS A 65 -4.84 -1.02 -3.34
CA LYS A 65 -4.63 -2.45 -3.55
C LYS A 65 -5.51 -3.32 -2.64
N ALA A 66 -5.67 -2.92 -1.38
CA ALA A 66 -6.54 -3.63 -0.45
C ALA A 66 -8.01 -3.57 -0.90
N ILE A 67 -8.49 -2.37 -1.27
CA ILE A 67 -9.85 -2.15 -1.82
C ILE A 67 -10.06 -2.99 -3.07
N GLU A 68 -9.11 -3.00 -4.01
CA GLU A 68 -9.21 -3.79 -5.24
C GLU A 68 -9.34 -5.30 -4.93
N SER A 69 -8.55 -5.81 -3.98
CA SER A 69 -8.65 -7.20 -3.53
C SER A 69 -10.02 -7.52 -2.92
N GLU A 70 -10.56 -6.62 -2.10
CA GLU A 70 -11.90 -6.78 -1.50
C GLU A 70 -12.99 -6.73 -2.57
N CYS A 71 -12.93 -5.78 -3.51
CA CYS A 71 -13.86 -5.70 -4.64
C CYS A 71 -13.87 -7.00 -5.47
N GLN A 72 -12.70 -7.60 -5.72
CA GLN A 72 -12.62 -8.89 -6.42
C GLN A 72 -13.29 -10.02 -5.64
N LYS A 73 -13.11 -10.07 -4.32
CA LYS A 73 -13.78 -11.07 -3.46
C LYS A 73 -15.30 -10.86 -3.47
N LEU A 74 -15.76 -9.63 -3.25
CA LEU A 74 -17.18 -9.28 -3.29
C LEU A 74 -17.83 -9.61 -4.63
N HIS A 75 -17.13 -9.38 -5.74
CA HIS A 75 -17.60 -9.74 -7.07
C HIS A 75 -17.78 -11.26 -7.21
N GLN A 76 -16.82 -12.06 -6.73
CA GLN A 76 -16.91 -13.52 -6.74
C GLN A 76 -18.06 -14.03 -5.88
N GLU A 77 -18.22 -13.49 -4.66
CA GLU A 77 -19.31 -13.84 -3.76
C GLU A 77 -20.68 -13.49 -4.37
N THR A 78 -20.81 -12.29 -4.95
CA THR A 78 -22.03 -11.85 -5.63
C THR A 78 -22.39 -12.77 -6.79
N LYS A 79 -21.41 -13.22 -7.58
CA LYS A 79 -21.62 -14.17 -8.67
C LYS A 79 -22.16 -15.51 -8.15
N LEU A 80 -21.60 -16.01 -7.05
CA LEU A 80 -22.05 -17.26 -6.41
C LEU A 80 -23.48 -17.13 -5.86
N ILE A 81 -23.79 -16.03 -5.18
CA ILE A 81 -25.14 -15.75 -4.65
C ILE A 81 -26.15 -15.65 -5.79
N THR A 82 -25.82 -14.94 -6.86
CA THR A 82 -26.67 -14.79 -8.04
C THR A 82 -26.96 -16.15 -8.68
N GLN A 83 -25.94 -16.98 -8.87
CA GLN A 83 -26.10 -18.32 -9.41
C GLN A 83 -27.00 -19.19 -8.52
N LYS A 84 -26.75 -19.21 -7.20
CA LYS A 84 -27.59 -19.95 -6.25
C LYS A 84 -29.03 -19.45 -6.25
N SER A 85 -29.23 -18.15 -6.33
CA SER A 85 -30.56 -17.53 -6.35
C SER A 85 -31.34 -17.90 -7.61
N ALA A 86 -30.67 -17.90 -8.78
CA ALA A 86 -31.28 -18.35 -10.03
C ALA A 86 -31.72 -19.81 -9.95
N ILE A 87 -30.89 -20.68 -9.38
CA ILE A 87 -31.20 -22.10 -9.16
C ILE A 87 -32.43 -22.27 -8.25
N SER A 88 -32.45 -21.57 -7.11
CA SER A 88 -33.60 -21.62 -6.20
C SER A 88 -34.87 -21.12 -6.88
N ARG A 89 -34.78 -20.06 -7.70
CA ARG A 89 -35.90 -19.54 -8.47
C ARG A 89 -36.43 -20.58 -9.46
N ASP A 90 -35.56 -21.20 -10.25
CA ASP A 90 -35.94 -22.27 -11.19
C ASP A 90 -36.67 -23.42 -10.49
N ARG A 91 -36.17 -23.84 -9.33
CA ARG A 91 -36.78 -24.90 -8.52
C ARG A 91 -38.19 -24.51 -8.07
N LEU A 92 -38.35 -23.30 -7.54
CA LEU A 92 -39.66 -22.80 -7.10
C LEU A 92 -40.63 -22.71 -8.29
N THR A 93 -40.19 -22.20 -9.43
CA THR A 93 -41.01 -22.14 -10.65
C THR A 93 -41.52 -23.52 -11.06
N LEU A 94 -40.66 -24.54 -11.09
CA LEU A 94 -41.08 -25.91 -11.38
C LEU A 94 -42.09 -26.43 -10.34
N MET A 95 -41.85 -26.18 -9.06
CA MET A 95 -42.78 -26.57 -7.99
C MET A 95 -44.16 -25.93 -8.17
N PHE A 96 -44.23 -24.64 -8.50
CA PHE A 96 -45.49 -23.96 -8.79
C PHE A 96 -46.19 -24.50 -10.04
N GLN A 97 -45.44 -24.81 -11.11
CA GLN A 97 -46.01 -25.42 -12.32
C GLN A 97 -46.60 -26.81 -12.04
N ILE A 98 -45.95 -27.63 -11.19
CA ILE A 98 -46.48 -28.93 -10.77
C ILE A 98 -47.80 -28.75 -10.02
N LEU A 99 -47.85 -27.81 -9.07
CA LEU A 99 -49.07 -27.53 -8.32
C LEU A 99 -50.22 -27.08 -9.24
N LYS A 100 -49.92 -26.21 -10.22
CA LYS A 100 -50.89 -25.76 -11.23
C LYS A 100 -51.38 -26.90 -12.13
N ALA A 101 -50.48 -27.78 -12.58
CA ALA A 101 -50.87 -28.94 -13.39
C ALA A 101 -51.79 -29.89 -12.61
N ARG A 102 -51.47 -30.14 -11.33
CA ARG A 102 -52.33 -30.95 -10.43
C ARG A 102 -53.69 -30.31 -10.19
N GLN A 103 -53.72 -28.99 -9.97
CA GLN A 103 -54.97 -28.23 -9.82
C GLN A 103 -55.86 -28.37 -11.06
N ASN A 104 -55.27 -28.45 -12.25
CA ASN A 104 -55.97 -28.62 -13.51
C ASN A 104 -56.24 -30.10 -13.88
N ASN A 105 -55.95 -31.06 -12.99
CA ASN A 105 -56.01 -32.50 -13.25
C ASN A 105 -55.13 -33.00 -14.42
N ASP A 106 -54.11 -32.22 -14.81
CA ASP A 106 -53.13 -32.62 -15.83
C ASP A 106 -51.98 -33.41 -15.19
N PHE A 107 -52.28 -34.68 -14.88
CA PHE A 107 -51.32 -35.60 -14.26
C PHE A 107 -50.13 -35.98 -15.16
N PRO A 108 -50.28 -36.13 -16.50
CA PRO A 108 -49.13 -36.34 -17.39
C PRO A 108 -48.12 -35.20 -17.29
N THR A 109 -48.56 -33.94 -17.40
CA THR A 109 -47.67 -32.78 -17.29
C THR A 109 -47.08 -32.66 -15.90
N ALA A 110 -47.86 -32.87 -14.83
CA ALA A 110 -47.36 -32.85 -13.46
C ALA A 110 -46.25 -33.91 -13.23
N THR A 111 -46.39 -35.09 -13.84
CA THR A 111 -45.39 -36.17 -13.75
C THR A 111 -44.11 -35.80 -14.49
N ALA A 112 -44.22 -35.27 -15.71
CA ALA A 112 -43.07 -34.80 -16.50
C ALA A 112 -42.29 -33.69 -15.76
N LEU A 113 -42.99 -32.70 -15.20
CA LEU A 113 -42.37 -31.63 -14.41
C LEU A 113 -41.71 -32.15 -13.13
N THR A 114 -42.30 -33.16 -12.48
CA THR A 114 -41.71 -33.81 -11.29
C THR A 114 -40.39 -34.52 -11.64
N GLN A 115 -40.34 -35.20 -12.79
CA GLN A 115 -39.11 -35.81 -13.29
C GLN A 115 -38.05 -34.74 -13.61
N ALA A 116 -38.43 -33.65 -14.28
CA ALA A 116 -37.53 -32.54 -14.58
C ALA A 116 -36.94 -31.90 -13.31
N LEU A 117 -37.77 -31.70 -12.27
CA LEU A 117 -37.33 -31.19 -10.98
C LEU A 117 -36.33 -32.13 -10.28
N ARG A 118 -36.56 -33.44 -10.34
CA ARG A 118 -35.62 -34.44 -9.80
C ARG A 118 -34.28 -34.39 -10.52
N ALA A 119 -34.30 -34.38 -11.85
CA ALA A 119 -33.10 -34.31 -12.68
C ALA A 119 -32.28 -33.03 -12.38
N LYS A 120 -32.94 -31.85 -12.30
CA LYS A 120 -32.26 -30.60 -11.94
C LYS A 120 -31.65 -30.65 -10.54
N THR A 121 -32.36 -31.20 -9.55
CA THR A 121 -31.85 -31.30 -8.17
C THR A 121 -30.58 -32.17 -8.11
N GLU A 122 -30.59 -33.30 -8.80
CA GLU A 122 -29.45 -34.20 -8.87
C GLU A 122 -28.23 -33.56 -9.57
N GLN A 123 -28.46 -32.78 -10.62
CA GLN A 123 -27.41 -32.01 -11.28
C GLN A 123 -26.75 -31.02 -10.31
N PHE A 124 -27.54 -30.31 -9.50
CA PHE A 124 -27.00 -29.38 -8.51
C PHE A 124 -26.20 -30.07 -7.41
N ASP A 125 -26.69 -31.20 -6.91
CA ASP A 125 -25.97 -31.98 -5.89
C ASP A 125 -24.61 -32.49 -6.42
N LYS A 126 -24.56 -32.92 -7.69
CA LYS A 126 -23.31 -33.28 -8.37
C LYS A 126 -22.35 -32.09 -8.46
N THR A 127 -22.82 -30.92 -8.90
CA THR A 127 -21.99 -29.71 -8.97
C THR A 127 -21.47 -29.27 -7.60
N ARG A 128 -22.29 -29.41 -6.54
CA ARG A 128 -21.85 -29.09 -5.18
C ARG A 128 -20.78 -30.07 -4.69
N ALA A 129 -20.95 -31.36 -4.96
CA ALA A 129 -19.98 -32.39 -4.58
C ALA A 129 -18.62 -32.20 -5.28
N THR A 130 -18.61 -31.84 -6.57
CA THR A 130 -17.36 -31.55 -7.29
C THR A 130 -16.69 -30.28 -6.79
N ALA A 131 -17.47 -29.22 -6.51
CA ALA A 131 -16.95 -27.99 -5.93
C ALA A 131 -16.33 -28.23 -4.54
N LEU A 132 -16.97 -29.03 -3.68
CA LEU A 132 -16.43 -29.42 -2.38
C LEU A 132 -15.10 -30.18 -2.51
N LYS A 133 -15.02 -31.16 -3.42
CA LYS A 133 -13.76 -31.89 -3.70
C LYS A 133 -12.62 -30.99 -4.19
N SER A 134 -12.94 -29.98 -5.00
CA SER A 134 -11.96 -29.01 -5.48
C SER A 134 -11.49 -28.09 -4.34
N TRP A 135 -12.43 -27.58 -3.55
CA TRP A 135 -12.16 -26.72 -2.39
C TRP A 135 -11.29 -27.43 -1.35
N THR A 136 -11.62 -28.67 -0.98
CA THR A 136 -10.80 -29.47 -0.06
C THR A 136 -9.38 -29.65 -0.60
N LYS A 137 -9.23 -30.01 -1.88
CA LYS A 137 -7.90 -30.11 -2.52
C LYS A 137 -7.11 -28.80 -2.52
N GLN A 138 -7.79 -27.65 -2.57
CA GLN A 138 -7.14 -26.35 -2.54
C GLN A 138 -6.74 -25.93 -1.11
N VAL A 139 -7.57 -26.24 -0.11
CA VAL A 139 -7.25 -26.03 1.32
C VAL A 139 -6.04 -26.87 1.70
N MET A 140 -6.04 -28.16 1.39
CA MET A 140 -4.93 -29.07 1.70
C MET A 140 -3.61 -28.60 1.05
N ARG A 141 -3.66 -28.11 -0.20
CA ARG A 141 -2.48 -27.53 -0.87
C ARG A 141 -1.96 -26.27 -0.18
N LYS A 142 -2.84 -25.41 0.32
CA LYS A 142 -2.44 -24.20 1.07
C LYS A 142 -1.80 -24.57 2.41
N ASP A 143 -2.36 -25.53 3.13
CA ASP A 143 -1.79 -26.00 4.41
C ASP A 143 -0.43 -26.67 4.20
N GLU A 144 -0.27 -27.45 3.12
CA GLU A 144 1.00 -28.05 2.75
C GLU A 144 2.07 -27.00 2.38
N LEU A 145 1.69 -25.97 1.60
CA LEU A 145 2.59 -24.86 1.27
C LEU A 145 2.95 -24.04 2.51
N LYS A 146 2.01 -23.83 3.43
CA LYS A 146 2.24 -23.14 4.69
C LYS A 146 3.19 -23.94 5.60
N ALA A 147 3.03 -25.26 5.68
CA ALA A 147 3.94 -26.14 6.40
C ALA A 147 5.36 -26.12 5.79
N LYS A 148 5.46 -26.13 4.46
CA LYS A 148 6.74 -26.00 3.74
C LYS A 148 7.42 -24.65 4.01
N SER A 149 6.65 -23.55 4.01
CA SER A 149 7.17 -22.21 4.36
C SER A 149 7.72 -22.17 5.78
N LEU A 150 6.95 -22.67 6.76
CA LEU A 150 7.37 -22.72 8.16
C LEU A 150 8.66 -23.55 8.36
N LEU A 151 8.81 -24.66 7.62
CA LEU A 151 10.04 -25.44 7.64
C LEU A 151 11.22 -24.68 7.02
N LEU A 152 11.01 -23.98 5.90
CA LEU A 152 12.02 -23.12 5.28
C LEU A 152 12.46 -21.98 6.22
N ASP A 153 11.52 -21.35 6.90
CA ASP A 153 11.80 -20.27 7.87
C ASP A 153 12.57 -20.79 9.10
N THR A 154 12.35 -22.04 9.50
CA THR A 154 13.06 -22.70 10.61
C THR A 154 14.47 -23.13 10.21
N ILE A 155 14.64 -23.67 9.00
CA ILE A 155 15.93 -24.17 8.48
C ILE A 155 16.84 -23.00 8.07
N TYR A 156 16.26 -21.88 7.61
CA TYR A 156 16.98 -20.73 7.09
C TYR A 156 16.90 -19.49 8.02
N ALA A 157 16.60 -19.69 9.31
CA ALA A 157 16.68 -18.61 10.30
C ALA A 157 18.14 -18.16 10.47
N PRO A 158 18.50 -16.88 10.20
CA PRO A 158 19.84 -16.38 10.48
C PRO A 158 20.06 -16.44 11.99
N SER A 159 21.04 -17.22 12.43
CA SER A 159 21.51 -17.23 13.82
C SER A 159 21.94 -15.82 14.21
N THR A 160 21.09 -15.10 14.93
CA THR A 160 21.38 -13.78 15.50
C THR A 160 22.29 -13.95 16.71
N ILE A 161 23.54 -14.34 16.48
CA ILE A 161 24.63 -14.12 17.43
C ILE A 161 25.29 -12.80 17.02
N THR A 162 24.71 -11.68 17.46
CA THR A 162 25.32 -10.36 17.31
C THR A 162 25.39 -9.66 18.67
N LYS A 163 26.56 -9.80 19.29
CA LYS A 163 27.27 -8.80 20.11
C LYS A 163 26.48 -8.10 21.23
N MET A 164 26.55 -8.64 22.45
CA MET A 164 26.61 -7.78 23.64
C MET A 164 28.07 -7.38 23.87
N ASN A 165 28.43 -6.18 23.41
CA ASN A 165 29.66 -5.50 23.80
C ASN A 165 29.30 -4.23 24.57
N SER A 166 30.05 -4.03 25.66
CA SER A 166 30.38 -2.77 26.33
C SER A 166 29.27 -1.93 26.95
N ILE A 167 29.10 -2.09 28.26
CA ILE A 167 28.88 -0.95 29.16
C ILE A 167 30.07 -0.89 30.12
N THR A 168 31.00 0.01 29.82
CA THR A 168 31.98 0.56 30.75
C THR A 168 31.33 1.70 31.50
N HIS A 169 31.35 1.71 32.84
CA HIS A 169 31.82 2.87 33.63
C HIS A 169 31.87 2.58 35.13
N SER A 170 33.12 2.52 35.60
CA SER A 170 33.65 2.92 36.90
C SER A 170 32.73 3.71 37.85
N SER A 171 32.64 3.29 39.11
CA SER A 171 32.70 4.21 40.25
C SER A 171 33.16 3.50 41.52
N ASN A 172 34.38 3.86 41.91
CA ASN A 172 34.96 3.79 43.24
C ASN A 172 33.95 3.99 44.38
N LEU A 173 33.99 3.11 45.38
CA LEU A 173 33.70 3.48 46.77
C LEU A 173 34.62 2.72 47.73
N ARG A 174 35.36 3.54 48.48
CA ARG A 174 36.36 3.24 49.50
C ARG A 174 35.79 2.32 50.57
N LYS A 175 36.63 1.42 51.08
CA LYS A 175 36.99 1.28 52.50
C LYS A 175 38.37 0.64 52.59
#